data_AF-A0A9E3GUS9-F1
#
_entry.id   AF-A0A9E3GUS9-F1
#
_cell.length_a   1.000
_cell.length_b   1.000
_cell.length_c   1.000
_cell.angle_alpha   90.00
_cell.angle_beta   90.00
_cell.angle_gamma   90.00
#
_symmetry.space_group_name_H-M   'P 1'
#
loop_
_entity.id
_entity.type
_entity.pdbx_description
1 polymer ?
#
loop_
_entity_poly.entity_id
_entity_poly.type
_entity_poly.pdbx_seq_one_letter_code
_entity_poly.pdbx_strand_id
1 'polypeptide(L)'
;MPLQRRLAIGFVALAATWAIAFNVESLPFFPTVVVGGLVTGAFGLWARAACPPGSLPPFAVTPGQAVFAAGVGVVHVVVSHVVFDIGDSLLPAIGETARGIYERTNETALIPRLILSGLLTAPLEEVYWRGAFQPAVGAAANGRITSRRRTLVAVAASTLGYTLFHVATLRISLVAAAALGGLVWAWLLERTRTVG
;
A
#
# COMPACT_ATOMS: atom_id res chain seq x y z
N MET A 1 0.31 18.99 15.93
CA MET A 1 -0.76 17.95 15.82
C MET A 1 -0.16 16.56 16.01
N PRO A 2 -0.74 15.72 16.89
CA PRO A 2 -0.26 14.35 17.15
C PRO A 2 -0.28 13.46 15.91
N LEU A 3 0.61 12.46 15.87
CA LEU A 3 0.75 11.51 14.75
C LEU A 3 -0.58 10.83 14.40
N GLN A 4 -1.33 10.34 15.41
CA GLN A 4 -2.58 9.60 15.22
C GLN A 4 -3.62 10.44 14.48
N ARG A 5 -3.71 11.75 14.81
CA ARG A 5 -4.63 12.67 14.13
C ARG A 5 -4.19 12.94 12.70
N ARG A 6 -2.88 13.08 12.44
CA ARG A 6 -2.35 13.20 11.06
C ARG A 6 -2.66 11.96 10.23
N LEU A 7 -2.43 10.78 10.78
CA LEU A 7 -2.73 9.51 10.12
C LEU A 7 -4.22 9.38 9.82
N ALA A 8 -5.11 9.68 10.76
CA ALA A 8 -6.55 9.63 10.54
C ALA A 8 -7.02 10.59 9.43
N ILE A 9 -6.53 11.84 9.43
CA ILE A 9 -6.83 12.82 8.38
C ILE A 9 -6.31 12.31 7.03
N GLY A 10 -5.06 11.84 6.99
CA GLY A 10 -4.48 11.25 5.78
C GLY A 10 -5.29 10.06 5.29
N PHE A 11 -5.70 9.15 6.17
CA PHE A 11 -6.47 7.96 5.80
C PHE A 11 -7.77 8.33 5.08
N VAL A 12 -8.53 9.28 5.64
CA VAL A 12 -9.80 9.75 5.05
C VAL A 12 -9.56 10.49 3.73
N ALA A 13 -8.60 11.42 3.69
CA ALA A 13 -8.30 12.20 2.50
C ALA A 13 -7.80 11.32 1.34
N LEU A 14 -6.94 10.36 1.65
CA LEU A 14 -6.43 9.40 0.69
C LEU A 14 -7.54 8.46 0.23
N ALA A 15 -8.38 7.94 1.13
CA ALA A 15 -9.50 7.07 0.73
C ALA A 15 -10.41 7.79 -0.27
N ALA A 16 -10.70 9.08 -0.05
CA ALA A 16 -11.44 9.91 -1.00
C ALA A 16 -10.68 10.11 -2.33
N THR A 17 -9.37 10.37 -2.27
CA THR A 17 -8.53 10.57 -3.47
C THR A 17 -8.51 9.31 -4.35
N TRP A 18 -8.35 8.14 -3.74
CA TRP A 18 -8.35 6.86 -4.44
C TRP A 18 -9.76 6.45 -4.88
N ALA A 19 -10.80 6.76 -4.11
CA ALA A 19 -12.19 6.62 -4.56
C ALA A 19 -12.43 7.41 -5.85
N ILE A 20 -11.99 8.66 -5.92
CA ILE A 20 -12.09 9.50 -7.13
C ILE A 20 -11.31 8.87 -8.28
N ALA A 21 -10.04 8.49 -8.08
CA ALA A 21 -9.21 7.92 -9.13
C ALA A 21 -9.82 6.66 -9.79
N PHE A 22 -10.45 5.81 -8.98
CA PHE A 22 -10.98 4.52 -9.45
C PHE A 22 -12.46 4.53 -9.86
N ASN A 23 -13.22 5.58 -9.53
CA ASN A 23 -14.64 5.69 -9.87
C ASN A 23 -15.00 6.83 -10.81
N VAL A 24 -14.16 7.87 -10.95
CA VAL A 24 -14.42 8.95 -11.90
C VAL A 24 -13.77 8.62 -13.24
N GLU A 25 -14.57 8.06 -14.15
CA GLU A 25 -14.13 7.59 -15.47
C GLU A 25 -13.81 8.74 -16.44
N SER A 26 -14.32 9.95 -16.19
CA SER A 26 -14.03 11.13 -17.01
C SER A 26 -12.62 11.69 -16.85
N LEU A 27 -11.84 11.20 -15.87
CA LEU A 27 -10.47 11.63 -15.63
C LEU A 27 -9.48 10.64 -16.26
N PRO A 28 -8.34 11.11 -16.80
CA PRO A 28 -7.31 10.24 -17.32
C PRO A 28 -6.76 9.38 -16.18
N PHE A 29 -6.92 8.06 -16.30
CA PHE A 29 -6.75 7.16 -15.15
C PHE A 29 -5.34 7.24 -14.57
N PHE A 30 -4.33 7.09 -15.44
CA PHE A 30 -2.96 6.95 -14.99
C PHE A 30 -2.36 8.23 -14.37
N PRO A 31 -2.51 9.43 -14.98
CA PRO A 31 -2.16 10.68 -14.30
C PRO A 31 -2.86 10.85 -12.95
N THR A 32 -4.14 10.45 -12.84
CA THR A 32 -4.90 10.57 -11.60
C THR A 32 -4.34 9.65 -10.51
N VAL A 33 -3.96 8.42 -10.85
CA VAL A 33 -3.28 7.49 -9.93
C VAL A 33 -1.93 8.03 -9.48
N VAL A 34 -1.12 8.60 -10.37
CA VAL A 34 0.17 9.21 -10.02
C VAL A 34 -0.02 10.38 -9.05
N VAL A 35 -1.01 11.25 -9.29
CA VAL A 35 -1.38 12.32 -8.34
C VAL A 35 -1.80 11.73 -7.00
N GLY A 36 -2.59 10.65 -7.00
CA GLY A 36 -2.95 9.90 -5.79
C GLY A 36 -1.73 9.39 -5.02
N GLY A 37 -0.74 8.84 -5.71
CA GLY A 37 0.55 8.43 -5.14
C GLY A 37 1.33 9.59 -4.53
N LEU A 38 1.43 10.73 -5.24
CA LEU A 38 2.06 11.96 -4.75
C LEU A 38 1.40 12.49 -3.48
N VAL A 39 0.07 12.55 -3.47
CA VAL A 39 -0.72 12.96 -2.30
C VAL A 39 -0.51 11.98 -1.14
N THR A 40 -0.46 10.68 -1.42
CA THR A 40 -0.15 9.63 -0.41
C THR A 40 1.22 9.85 0.22
N GLY A 41 2.26 10.02 -0.61
CA GLY A 41 3.62 10.30 -0.14
C GLY A 41 3.71 11.59 0.68
N ALA A 42 3.03 12.66 0.24
CA ALA A 42 2.98 13.92 0.96
C ALA A 42 2.35 13.77 2.35
N PHE A 43 1.22 13.04 2.46
CA PHE A 43 0.62 12.71 3.76
C PHE A 43 1.54 11.84 4.61
N GLY A 44 2.27 10.90 3.99
CA GLY A 44 3.26 10.08 4.68
C GLY A 44 4.38 10.91 5.27
N LEU A 45 5.02 11.78 4.48
CA LEU A 45 6.06 12.70 4.96
C LEU A 45 5.52 13.64 6.05
N TRP A 46 4.33 14.19 5.86
CA TRP A 46 3.68 15.06 6.85
C TRP A 46 3.37 14.34 8.15
N ALA A 47 2.94 13.07 8.11
CA ALA A 47 2.73 12.25 9.30
C ALA A 47 4.07 11.95 10.00
N ARG A 48 5.09 11.53 9.24
CA ARG A 48 6.44 11.24 9.75
C ARG A 48 7.07 12.44 10.46
N ALA A 49 6.85 13.66 9.96
CA ALA A 49 7.34 14.90 10.56
C ALA A 49 6.81 15.19 11.98
N ALA A 50 5.80 14.45 12.45
CA ALA A 50 5.32 14.54 13.84
C ALA A 50 6.15 13.72 14.84
N CYS A 51 7.11 12.91 14.35
CA CYS A 51 7.85 11.96 15.16
C CYS A 51 9.30 12.44 15.39
N PRO A 52 9.92 12.10 16.53
CA PRO A 52 11.33 12.38 16.76
C PRO A 52 12.23 11.71 15.70
N PRO A 53 13.37 12.32 15.32
CA PRO A 53 14.35 11.69 14.44
C PRO A 53 14.75 10.29 14.93
N GLY A 54 14.84 9.32 14.03
CA GLY A 54 15.22 7.93 14.33
C GLY A 54 14.13 7.05 14.95
N SER A 55 12.94 7.59 15.25
CA SER A 55 11.83 6.80 15.81
C SER A 55 11.05 5.97 14.80
N LEU A 56 11.22 6.25 13.50
CA LEU A 56 10.54 5.57 12.40
C LEU A 56 11.54 4.84 11.50
N PRO A 57 11.11 3.79 10.78
CA PRO A 57 11.97 3.08 9.85
C PRO A 57 12.61 4.05 8.83
N PRO A 58 13.93 3.91 8.55
CA PRO A 58 14.62 4.73 7.57
C PRO A 58 14.21 4.38 6.13
N PHE A 59 14.66 5.19 5.18
CA PHE A 59 14.57 4.91 3.74
C PHE A 59 15.83 4.25 3.17
N ALA A 60 16.91 4.19 3.95
CA ALA A 60 18.16 3.60 3.50
C ALA A 60 17.99 2.08 3.36
N VAL A 61 18.44 1.53 2.24
CA VAL A 61 18.45 0.10 1.96
C VAL A 61 19.87 -0.37 1.68
N THR A 62 20.19 -1.56 2.18
CA THR A 62 21.38 -2.31 1.76
C THR A 62 21.08 -3.10 0.48
N PRO A 63 22.09 -3.42 -0.34
CA PRO A 63 21.90 -4.28 -1.51
C PRO A 63 21.23 -5.62 -1.17
N GLY A 64 21.58 -6.22 -0.02
CA GLY A 64 20.96 -7.47 0.44
C GLY A 64 19.46 -7.32 0.75
N GLN A 65 19.04 -6.22 1.38
CA GLN A 65 17.63 -5.92 1.60
C GLN A 65 16.89 -5.69 0.29
N ALA A 66 17.50 -4.98 -0.66
CA ALA A 66 16.90 -4.73 -1.97
C ALA A 66 16.70 -6.03 -2.78
N VAL A 67 17.71 -6.91 -2.82
CA VAL A 67 17.61 -8.23 -3.48
C VAL A 67 16.53 -9.09 -2.81
N PHE A 68 16.50 -9.11 -1.48
CA PHE A 68 15.48 -9.85 -0.74
C PHE A 68 14.07 -9.32 -1.03
N ALA A 69 13.87 -8.00 -1.00
CA ALA A 69 12.60 -7.35 -1.32
C ALA A 69 12.15 -7.63 -2.76
N ALA A 70 13.08 -7.57 -3.73
CA ALA A 70 12.81 -7.91 -5.12
C ALA A 70 12.37 -9.37 -5.26
N GLY A 71 13.06 -10.31 -4.59
CA GLY A 71 12.68 -11.72 -4.56
C GLY A 71 11.30 -11.95 -3.98
N VAL A 72 10.97 -11.29 -2.86
CA VAL A 72 9.63 -11.31 -2.26
C VAL A 72 8.58 -10.74 -3.22
N GLY A 73 8.91 -9.67 -3.95
CA GLY A 73 8.04 -9.08 -4.97
C GLY A 73 7.75 -10.04 -6.11
N VAL A 74 8.75 -10.74 -6.63
CA VAL A 74 8.56 -11.76 -7.68
C VAL A 74 7.64 -12.89 -7.18
N VAL A 75 7.90 -13.42 -5.98
CA VAL A 75 7.04 -14.46 -5.38
C VAL A 75 5.61 -13.94 -5.20
N HIS A 76 5.45 -12.72 -4.71
CA HIS A 76 4.14 -12.09 -4.52
C HIS A 76 3.40 -11.94 -5.85
N VAL A 77 4.07 -11.56 -6.93
CA VAL A 77 3.46 -11.49 -8.27
C VAL A 77 2.94 -12.85 -8.70
N VAL A 78 3.75 -13.91 -8.58
CA VAL A 78 3.34 -15.28 -8.97
C VAL A 78 2.16 -15.75 -8.12
N VAL A 79 2.25 -15.61 -6.80
CA VAL A 79 1.16 -16.01 -5.88
C VAL A 79 -0.10 -15.21 -6.15
N SER A 80 0.02 -13.91 -6.42
CA SER A 80 -1.13 -13.07 -6.74
C SER A 80 -1.83 -13.55 -8.00
N HIS A 81 -1.10 -13.87 -9.07
CA HIS A 81 -1.74 -14.41 -10.28
C HIS A 81 -2.56 -15.66 -9.98
N VAL A 82 -1.96 -16.64 -9.27
CA VAL A 82 -2.68 -17.88 -8.91
C VAL A 82 -3.91 -17.60 -8.05
N VAL A 83 -3.78 -16.72 -7.04
CA VAL A 83 -4.91 -16.37 -6.15
C VAL A 83 -6.01 -15.65 -6.91
N PHE A 84 -5.67 -14.76 -7.84
CA PHE A 84 -6.65 -14.03 -8.65
C PHE A 84 -7.30 -14.91 -9.72
N ASP A 85 -6.58 -15.87 -10.30
CA ASP A 85 -7.15 -16.84 -11.24
C ASP A 85 -8.18 -17.76 -10.55
N ILE A 86 -7.84 -18.24 -9.35
CA ILE A 86 -8.77 -18.99 -8.50
C ILE A 86 -9.95 -18.08 -8.09
N GLY A 87 -9.66 -16.83 -7.71
CA GLY A 87 -10.64 -15.84 -7.33
C GLY A 87 -11.65 -15.55 -8.44
N ASP A 88 -11.20 -15.40 -9.69
CA ASP A 88 -12.06 -15.21 -10.86
C ASP A 88 -12.97 -16.42 -11.10
N SER A 89 -12.45 -17.63 -10.88
CA SER A 89 -13.23 -18.87 -11.01
C SER A 89 -14.33 -19.01 -9.95
N LEU A 90 -14.09 -18.50 -8.73
CA LEU A 90 -15.03 -18.62 -7.60
C LEU A 90 -15.98 -17.41 -7.49
N LEU A 91 -15.51 -16.23 -7.85
CA LEU A 91 -16.22 -14.96 -7.77
C LEU A 91 -15.86 -14.10 -8.99
N PRO A 92 -16.58 -14.28 -10.12
CA PRO A 92 -16.26 -13.61 -11.40
C PRO A 92 -16.18 -12.08 -11.32
N ALA A 93 -16.87 -11.46 -10.35
CA ALA A 93 -16.76 -10.04 -10.08
C ALA A 93 -15.30 -9.57 -9.81
N ILE A 94 -14.42 -10.44 -9.32
CA ILE A 94 -12.99 -10.16 -9.14
C ILE A 94 -12.34 -9.95 -10.51
N GLY A 95 -12.50 -10.86 -11.47
CA GLY A 95 -11.89 -10.71 -12.79
C GLY A 95 -12.53 -9.59 -13.62
N GLU A 96 -13.84 -9.38 -13.51
CA GLU A 96 -14.54 -8.27 -14.18
C GLU A 96 -13.99 -6.91 -13.72
N THR A 97 -13.89 -6.70 -12.40
CA THR A 97 -13.36 -5.44 -11.85
C THR A 97 -11.88 -5.26 -12.14
N ALA A 98 -11.08 -6.34 -12.11
CA ALA A 98 -9.67 -6.29 -12.51
C ALA A 98 -9.51 -5.90 -13.98
N ARG A 99 -10.29 -6.52 -14.88
CA ARG A 99 -10.25 -6.24 -16.33
C ARG A 99 -10.58 -4.77 -16.62
N GLY A 100 -11.62 -4.22 -16.00
CA GLY A 100 -11.98 -2.81 -16.16
C GLY A 100 -10.86 -1.84 -15.73
N ILE A 101 -10.10 -2.18 -14.69
CA ILE A 101 -8.91 -1.40 -14.31
C ILE A 101 -7.82 -1.52 -15.38
N TYR A 102 -7.52 -2.75 -15.84
CA TYR A 102 -6.51 -2.96 -16.86
C TYR A 102 -6.82 -2.28 -18.19
N GLU A 103 -8.09 -2.27 -18.62
CA GLU A 103 -8.52 -1.55 -19.82
C GLU A 103 -8.19 -0.07 -19.74
N ARG A 104 -8.49 0.57 -18.60
CA ARG A 104 -8.13 1.99 -18.34
C ARG A 104 -6.62 2.20 -18.30
N THR A 105 -5.83 1.22 -17.87
CA THR A 105 -4.35 1.35 -17.89
C THR A 105 -3.75 1.29 -19.29
N ASN A 106 -4.49 0.82 -20.31
CA ASN A 106 -3.99 0.71 -21.67
C ASN A 106 -4.00 2.05 -22.43
N GLU A 107 -4.58 3.10 -21.85
CA GLU A 107 -4.48 4.49 -22.34
C GLU A 107 -3.04 5.03 -22.28
N THR A 108 -2.16 4.41 -21.48
CA THR A 108 -0.76 4.81 -21.31
C THR A 108 0.17 3.70 -21.77
N ALA A 109 1.21 4.06 -22.53
CA ALA A 109 2.23 3.12 -22.96
C ALA A 109 2.90 2.40 -21.77
N LEU A 110 3.30 1.14 -21.98
CA LEU A 110 3.82 0.26 -20.94
C LEU A 110 5.02 0.86 -20.19
N ILE A 111 6.00 1.44 -20.89
CA ILE A 111 7.23 1.94 -20.27
C ILE A 111 6.96 3.12 -19.32
N PRO A 112 6.29 4.21 -19.74
CA PRO A 112 5.85 5.26 -18.81
C PRO A 112 5.03 4.72 -17.64
N ARG A 113 4.16 3.74 -17.89
CA ARG A 113 3.34 3.11 -16.84
C ARG A 113 4.20 2.43 -15.77
N LEU A 114 5.21 1.66 -16.18
CA LEU A 114 6.13 0.98 -15.26
C LEU A 114 6.97 1.99 -14.47
N ILE A 115 7.48 3.02 -15.13
CA ILE A 115 8.30 4.07 -14.48
C ILE A 115 7.48 4.81 -13.43
N LEU A 116 6.32 5.34 -13.80
CA LEU A 116 5.50 6.15 -12.91
C LEU A 116 4.85 5.33 -11.78
N SER A 117 4.49 4.07 -12.05
CA SER A 117 3.98 3.20 -10.97
C SER A 117 5.10 2.75 -10.03
N GLY A 118 6.21 2.26 -10.59
CA GLY A 118 7.29 1.65 -9.84
C GLY A 118 8.22 2.64 -9.14
N LEU A 119 8.41 3.85 -9.69
CA LEU A 119 9.30 4.87 -9.10
C LEU A 119 8.57 5.98 -8.35
N LEU A 120 7.29 6.22 -8.63
CA LEU A 120 6.52 7.25 -7.93
C LEU A 120 5.40 6.65 -7.09
N THR A 121 4.40 6.02 -7.71
CA THR A 121 3.16 5.65 -7.00
C THR A 121 3.42 4.67 -5.87
N ALA A 122 4.04 3.52 -6.17
CA ALA A 122 4.30 2.49 -5.17
C ALA A 122 5.26 2.97 -4.06
N PRO A 123 6.44 3.57 -4.35
CA PRO A 123 7.32 4.07 -3.29
C PRO A 123 6.64 5.11 -2.39
N LEU A 124 5.85 6.03 -2.95
CA LEU A 124 5.18 7.08 -2.18
C LEU A 124 4.01 6.54 -1.35
N GLU A 125 3.32 5.50 -1.81
CA GLU A 125 2.38 4.75 -0.98
C GLU A 125 3.07 4.16 0.25
N GLU A 126 4.25 3.54 0.06
CA GLU A 126 5.00 2.94 1.16
C GLU A 126 5.47 3.96 2.21
N VAL A 127 5.74 5.21 1.82
CA VAL A 127 6.08 6.30 2.76
C VAL A 127 4.95 6.52 3.78
N TYR A 128 3.68 6.43 3.36
CA TYR A 128 2.54 6.54 4.28
C TYR A 128 2.31 5.24 5.03
N TRP A 129 2.13 4.12 4.32
CA TRP A 129 1.71 2.86 4.92
C TRP A 129 2.78 2.25 5.83
N ARG A 130 3.99 2.03 5.30
CA ARG A 130 5.10 1.37 6.03
C ARG A 130 5.96 2.39 6.75
N GLY A 131 6.06 3.60 6.22
CA GLY A 131 6.82 4.68 6.82
C GLY A 131 6.12 5.38 7.98
N ALA A 132 4.79 5.38 8.09
CA ALA A 132 4.10 6.10 9.16
C ALA A 132 3.00 5.28 9.84
N PHE A 133 2.08 4.71 9.06
CA PHE A 133 0.88 4.05 9.58
C PHE A 133 1.22 2.77 10.36
N GLN A 134 1.95 1.84 9.77
CA GLN A 134 2.31 0.56 10.39
C GLN A 134 3.11 0.73 11.70
N PRO A 135 4.18 1.55 11.77
CA PRO A 135 4.87 1.82 13.03
C PRO A 135 3.94 2.38 14.11
N ALA A 136 3.02 3.28 13.76
CA ALA A 136 2.10 3.88 14.71
C ALA A 136 1.10 2.88 15.30
N VAL A 137 0.48 2.04 14.46
CA VAL A 137 -0.44 0.99 14.95
C VAL A 137 0.29 -0.11 15.71
N GLY A 138 1.53 -0.45 15.30
CA GLY A 138 2.39 -1.38 16.02
C GLY A 138 2.79 -0.85 17.41
N ALA A 139 3.08 0.45 17.52
CA ALA A 139 3.40 1.08 18.80
C ALA A 139 2.20 1.14 19.74
N ALA A 140 0.99 1.35 19.23
CA ALA A 140 -0.24 1.33 20.02
C ALA A 140 -0.52 -0.06 20.65
N ALA A 141 -0.04 -1.13 20.02
CA ALA A 141 -0.18 -2.50 20.51
C ALA A 141 0.80 -2.89 21.63
N ASN A 142 1.77 -2.03 22.00
CA ASN A 142 2.86 -2.35 22.93
C ASN A 142 2.43 -2.61 24.39
N GLY A 143 1.17 -2.40 24.77
CA GLY A 143 0.77 -2.37 26.17
C GLY A 143 0.85 -3.70 26.95
N ARG A 144 0.75 -4.88 26.31
CA ARG A 144 0.55 -6.17 27.04
C ARG A 144 1.04 -7.44 26.33
N ILE A 145 1.89 -7.34 25.31
CA ILE A 145 2.06 -8.43 24.32
C ILE A 145 3.55 -8.79 24.09
N THR A 146 3.84 -10.09 23.94
CA THR A 146 5.18 -10.61 23.61
C THR A 146 5.69 -10.13 22.24
N SER A 147 7.01 -10.14 22.02
CA SER A 147 7.64 -9.62 20.79
C SER A 147 7.11 -10.25 19.50
N ARG A 148 6.88 -11.56 19.46
CA ARG A 148 6.31 -12.25 18.27
C ARG A 148 4.87 -11.84 17.99
N ARG A 149 4.04 -11.76 19.03
CA ARG A 149 2.64 -11.36 18.89
C ARG A 149 2.53 -9.88 18.47
N ARG A 150 3.47 -9.02 18.90
CA ARG A 150 3.53 -7.62 18.43
C ARG A 150 3.74 -7.52 16.93
N THR A 151 4.66 -8.29 16.35
CA THR A 151 4.87 -8.34 14.90
C THR A 151 3.59 -8.77 14.18
N LEU A 152 2.93 -9.82 14.66
CA LEU A 152 1.68 -10.29 14.05
C LEU A 152 0.59 -9.23 14.11
N VAL A 153 0.41 -8.55 15.26
CA VAL A 153 -0.57 -7.48 15.41
C VAL A 153 -0.25 -6.29 14.50
N ALA A 154 1.01 -5.88 14.40
CA ALA A 154 1.41 -4.77 13.53
C ALA A 154 1.13 -5.08 12.05
N VAL A 155 1.48 -6.30 11.61
CA VAL A 155 1.17 -6.78 10.24
C VAL A 155 -0.33 -6.80 10.02
N ALA A 156 -1.10 -7.48 10.88
CA ALA A 156 -2.54 -7.60 10.73
C ALA A 156 -3.26 -6.24 10.74
N ALA A 157 -2.91 -5.34 11.65
CA ALA A 157 -3.49 -4.01 11.74
C ALA A 157 -3.15 -3.15 10.52
N SER A 158 -1.90 -3.22 10.04
CA SER A 158 -1.50 -2.50 8.83
C SER A 158 -2.18 -3.06 7.58
N THR A 159 -2.27 -4.38 7.44
CA THR A 159 -3.00 -5.03 6.34
C THR A 159 -4.46 -4.62 6.36
N LEU A 160 -5.12 -4.72 7.52
CA LEU A 160 -6.53 -4.33 7.66
C LEU A 160 -6.74 -2.85 7.31
N GLY A 161 -5.86 -1.95 7.78
CA GLY A 161 -5.90 -0.55 7.43
C GLY A 161 -5.80 -0.33 5.92
N TYR A 162 -4.83 -0.97 5.26
CA TYR A 162 -4.63 -0.85 3.82
C TYR A 162 -5.82 -1.41 3.03
N THR A 163 -6.36 -2.57 3.44
CA THR A 163 -7.55 -3.18 2.83
C THR A 163 -8.79 -2.30 2.98
N LEU A 164 -9.06 -1.79 4.19
CA LEU A 164 -10.22 -0.94 4.46
C LEU A 164 -10.17 0.38 3.67
N PHE A 165 -8.98 0.95 3.51
CA PHE A 165 -8.78 2.11 2.67
C PHE A 165 -9.21 1.85 1.22
N HIS A 166 -8.88 0.68 0.68
CA HIS A 166 -9.25 0.30 -0.69
C HIS A 166 -10.74 -0.04 -0.86
N VAL A 167 -11.51 -0.24 0.21
CA VAL A 167 -12.98 -0.38 0.11
C VAL A 167 -13.62 0.86 -0.53
N ALA A 168 -13.04 2.05 -0.31
CA ALA A 168 -13.51 3.29 -0.90
C ALA A 168 -13.41 3.30 -2.45
N THR A 169 -12.59 2.44 -3.04
CA THR A 169 -12.50 2.29 -4.50
C THR A 169 -13.70 1.57 -5.10
N LEU A 170 -14.50 0.86 -4.29
CA LEU A 170 -15.62 0.03 -4.74
C LEU A 170 -15.23 -1.05 -5.78
N ARG A 171 -13.93 -1.39 -5.88
CA ARG A 171 -13.43 -2.46 -6.75
C ARG A 171 -12.97 -3.64 -5.90
N ILE A 172 -13.71 -4.75 -5.95
CA ILE A 172 -13.41 -5.93 -5.13
C ILE A 172 -12.02 -6.51 -5.43
N SER A 173 -11.57 -6.44 -6.68
CA SER A 173 -10.21 -6.84 -7.07
C SER A 173 -9.13 -6.02 -6.33
N LEU A 174 -9.33 -4.72 -6.15
CA LEU A 174 -8.39 -3.87 -5.40
C LEU A 174 -8.41 -4.17 -3.91
N VAL A 175 -9.59 -4.42 -3.33
CA VAL A 175 -9.69 -4.82 -1.93
C VAL A 175 -8.95 -6.13 -1.69
N ALA A 176 -9.10 -7.12 -2.57
CA ALA A 176 -8.37 -8.38 -2.50
C ALA A 176 -6.86 -8.19 -2.69
N ALA A 177 -6.44 -7.39 -3.67
CA ALA A 177 -5.04 -7.07 -3.92
C ALA A 177 -4.42 -6.37 -2.71
N ALA A 178 -5.15 -5.44 -2.09
CA ALA A 178 -4.73 -4.72 -0.90
C ALA A 178 -4.62 -5.64 0.33
N ALA A 179 -5.50 -6.63 0.48
CA ALA A 179 -5.36 -7.63 1.54
C ALA A 179 -4.08 -8.46 1.37
N LEU A 180 -3.84 -8.97 0.17
CA LEU A 180 -2.68 -9.82 -0.12
C LEU A 180 -1.36 -9.02 -0.07
N GLY A 181 -1.28 -7.90 -0.79
CA GLY A 181 -0.11 -7.01 -0.79
C GLY A 181 0.09 -6.36 0.58
N GLY A 182 -1.00 -5.98 1.25
CA GLY A 182 -1.00 -5.49 2.63
C GLY A 182 -0.26 -6.42 3.57
N LEU A 183 -0.54 -7.73 3.49
CA LEU A 183 0.11 -8.77 4.28
C LEU A 183 1.61 -8.90 3.94
N VAL A 184 1.94 -9.02 2.65
CA VAL A 184 3.30 -9.24 2.19
C VAL A 184 4.22 -8.07 2.56
N TRP A 185 3.84 -6.85 2.22
CA TRP A 185 4.69 -5.68 2.41
C TRP A 185 4.77 -5.27 3.89
N ALA A 186 3.69 -5.46 4.66
CA ALA A 186 3.76 -5.22 6.11
C ALA A 186 4.67 -6.22 6.81
N TRP A 187 4.64 -7.49 6.40
CA TRP A 187 5.60 -8.49 6.87
C TRP A 187 7.03 -8.15 6.44
N LEU A 188 7.22 -7.69 5.20
CA LEU A 188 8.53 -7.32 4.68
C LEU A 188 9.18 -6.22 5.51
N LEU A 189 8.43 -5.18 5.90
CA LEU A 189 8.92 -4.13 6.79
C LEU A 189 9.44 -4.69 8.14
N GLU A 190 8.78 -5.70 8.69
CA GLU A 190 9.21 -6.33 9.94
C GLU A 190 10.51 -7.13 9.80
N ARG A 191 10.84 -7.55 8.56
CA ARG A 191 12.09 -8.26 8.22
C ARG A 191 13.21 -7.32 7.85
N THR A 192 12.94 -6.32 7.02
CA THR A 192 13.96 -5.41 6.49
C THR A 192 14.19 -4.22 7.41
N ARG A 193 13.19 -3.82 8.20
CA ARG A 193 13.19 -2.63 9.07
C ARG A 193 13.47 -1.33 8.32
N THR A 194 13.15 -1.27 7.03
CA THR A 194 13.31 -0.10 6.16
C THR A 194 12.14 0.01 5.20
N VAL A 195 11.83 1.24 4.79
CA VAL A 195 10.73 1.60 3.87
C VAL A 195 11.20 1.63 2.42
N GLY A 196 12.50 1.87 2.20
CA GLY A 196 13.06 2.09 0.87
C GLY A 196 13.18 0.84 0.01
#